data_AF-A0A925GLV6-F1
#
_entry.id   AF-A0A925GLV6-F1
#
_cell.length_a   1.000
_cell.length_b   1.000
_cell.length_c   1.000
_cell.angle_alpha   90.00
_cell.angle_beta   90.00
_cell.angle_gamma   90.00
#
_symmetry.space_group_name_H-M   'P 1'
#
loop_
_entity.id
_entity.type
_entity.pdbx_description
1 polymer ?
#
loop_
_entity_poly.entity_id
_entity_poly.type
_entity_poly.pdbx_seq_one_letter_code
_entity_poly.pdbx_strand_id
1 'polypeptide(L)'
;MKNFFLPLLAVLCACLTARGQYKSVTFDYERSAFNEGQPLPAETYFTVSGEVTPDVEMVEIRIMSKSSAKENEPLYKALWKRAPVGEGNTFQVPISYKLRSDAEYDFRIAYYKVIDSTGNGQFRAQLFNYLDKYVDQSLDVEKNRIRLNTPPHQIVRDLNKIVERATLYYNNRSNIGFPGFSDMVLRGLEGLQNKNLAPGQYNQNPDSASSKQQMKSQYADEEIEAVKEMVHGEVNTILNTQLVTVTDSKDIKNYRTEKLKSSLTLNFGYGGVYFDGDINNLSYGDGFYAGVSFPFGNSAFASKFLSRTTFSAGVFLKNFSNLEGQTISGPVLGRPLYVALGYPILDFLRFNAGATVLQNSSTAPSGINLQQVFLRPYVGLSVDVNVWLGLGKNKL
;
A
#
# COMPACT_ATOMS: atom_id res chain seq x y z
N MET A 1 -8.97 -57.41 -6.13
CA MET A 1 -9.30 -56.03 -5.70
C MET A 1 -8.04 -55.17 -5.46
N LYS A 2 -7.03 -55.19 -6.35
CA LYS A 2 -5.77 -54.44 -6.18
C LYS A 2 -5.53 -53.35 -7.23
N ASN A 3 -6.32 -53.34 -8.31
CA ASN A 3 -6.08 -52.47 -9.48
C ASN A 3 -6.97 -51.21 -9.51
N PHE A 4 -7.85 -51.02 -8.51
CA PHE A 4 -8.75 -49.86 -8.44
C PHE A 4 -8.17 -48.69 -7.62
N PHE A 5 -7.12 -48.91 -6.83
CA PHE A 5 -6.51 -47.88 -5.99
C PHE A 5 -5.63 -46.90 -6.77
N LEU A 6 -4.95 -47.36 -7.83
CA LEU A 6 -4.06 -46.54 -8.64
C LEU A 6 -4.79 -45.42 -9.43
N PRO A 7 -5.92 -45.69 -10.13
CA PRO A 7 -6.64 -44.62 -10.83
C PRO A 7 -7.32 -43.65 -9.85
N LEU A 8 -7.78 -44.11 -8.69
CA LEU A 8 -8.36 -43.23 -7.66
C LEU A 8 -7.33 -42.26 -7.07
N LEU A 9 -6.10 -42.74 -6.83
CA LEU A 9 -4.99 -41.92 -6.35
C LEU A 9 -4.53 -40.90 -7.39
N ALA A 10 -4.54 -41.27 -8.69
CA ALA A 10 -4.23 -40.35 -9.78
C ALA A 10 -5.29 -39.23 -9.93
N VAL A 11 -6.57 -39.54 -9.74
CA VAL A 11 -7.66 -38.54 -9.74
C VAL A 11 -7.56 -37.62 -8.52
N LEU A 12 -7.23 -38.15 -7.33
CA LEU A 12 -7.02 -37.32 -6.14
C LEU A 12 -5.82 -36.36 -6.28
N CYS A 13 -4.73 -36.80 -6.91
CA CYS A 13 -3.57 -35.93 -7.18
C CYS A 13 -3.86 -34.88 -8.25
N ALA A 14 -4.66 -35.19 -9.27
CA ALA A 14 -5.05 -34.23 -10.31
C ALA A 14 -5.97 -33.11 -9.79
N CYS A 15 -6.76 -33.36 -8.74
CA CYS A 15 -7.60 -32.34 -8.11
C CYS A 15 -6.83 -31.34 -7.21
N LEU A 16 -5.56 -31.64 -6.86
CA LEU A 16 -4.77 -30.78 -5.98
C LEU A 16 -4.05 -29.61 -6.71
N THR A 17 -4.02 -29.61 -8.05
CA THR A 17 -3.27 -28.62 -8.84
C THR A 17 -4.10 -27.39 -9.27
N ALA A 18 -5.38 -27.30 -8.92
CA ALA A 18 -6.27 -26.22 -9.38
C ALA A 18 -6.39 -24.99 -8.45
N ARG A 19 -5.53 -24.87 -7.42
CA ARG A 19 -5.59 -23.73 -6.47
C ARG A 19 -4.61 -22.62 -6.85
N GLY A 20 -4.99 -21.81 -7.83
CA GLY A 20 -4.20 -20.65 -8.23
C GLY A 20 -4.92 -19.59 -9.06
N GLN A 21 -6.25 -19.68 -9.23
CA GLN A 21 -6.96 -18.66 -9.99
C GLN A 21 -7.18 -17.43 -9.12
N TYR A 22 -6.52 -16.33 -9.46
CA TYR A 22 -6.84 -15.01 -8.91
C TYR A 22 -8.32 -14.71 -9.18
N LYS A 23 -9.03 -14.19 -8.18
CA LYS A 23 -10.41 -13.71 -8.40
C LYS A 23 -10.33 -12.61 -9.47
N SER A 24 -11.08 -12.75 -10.55
CA SER A 24 -11.15 -11.73 -11.60
C SER A 24 -12.34 -10.83 -11.35
N VAL A 25 -12.16 -9.54 -11.58
CA VAL A 25 -13.17 -8.49 -11.49
C VAL A 25 -13.24 -7.83 -12.86
N THR A 26 -14.39 -7.82 -13.47
CA THR A 26 -14.63 -7.17 -14.76
C THR A 26 -15.22 -5.79 -14.53
N PHE A 27 -14.58 -4.77 -15.08
CA PHE A 27 -15.05 -3.39 -15.10
C PHE A 27 -15.90 -3.15 -16.35
N ASP A 28 -17.12 -2.71 -16.14
CA ASP A 28 -18.04 -2.24 -17.18
C ASP A 28 -17.90 -0.71 -17.32
N TYR A 29 -17.36 -0.28 -18.45
CA TYR A 29 -17.06 1.12 -18.74
C TYR A 29 -18.34 1.98 -18.82
N GLU A 30 -19.40 1.46 -19.44
CA GLU A 30 -20.66 2.17 -19.66
C GLU A 30 -21.42 2.36 -18.34
N ARG A 31 -21.44 1.31 -17.51
CA ARG A 31 -22.14 1.33 -16.22
C ARG A 31 -21.30 1.91 -15.09
N SER A 32 -20.00 2.10 -15.30
CA SER A 32 -19.05 2.52 -14.27
C SER A 32 -19.14 1.64 -13.02
N ALA A 33 -19.23 0.33 -13.23
CA ALA A 33 -19.44 -0.65 -12.17
C ALA A 33 -18.55 -1.88 -12.38
N PHE A 34 -18.23 -2.57 -11.30
CA PHE A 34 -17.52 -3.84 -11.35
C PHE A 34 -18.51 -5.02 -11.30
N ASN A 35 -18.26 -6.11 -12.01
CA ASN A 35 -19.04 -7.35 -11.91
C ASN A 35 -20.57 -7.14 -11.85
N GLU A 36 -21.13 -6.22 -12.67
CA GLU A 36 -22.56 -5.89 -12.67
C GLU A 36 -23.13 -5.40 -11.31
N GLY A 37 -22.30 -4.76 -10.48
CA GLY A 37 -22.70 -4.27 -9.15
C GLY A 37 -22.46 -5.28 -8.02
N GLN A 38 -21.84 -6.43 -8.29
CA GLN A 38 -21.49 -7.40 -7.25
C GLN A 38 -20.33 -6.92 -6.38
N PRO A 39 -20.31 -7.24 -5.07
CA PRO A 39 -19.22 -6.84 -4.18
C PRO A 39 -17.84 -7.32 -4.65
N LEU A 40 -16.81 -6.52 -4.36
CA LEU A 40 -15.43 -6.85 -4.70
C LEU A 40 -14.84 -7.94 -3.80
N PRO A 41 -13.86 -8.71 -4.29
CA PRO A 41 -13.07 -9.62 -3.47
C PRO A 41 -12.46 -8.95 -2.24
N ALA A 42 -12.64 -9.54 -1.07
CA ALA A 42 -12.03 -9.10 0.17
C ALA A 42 -10.86 -10.01 0.56
N GLU A 43 -9.83 -9.43 1.17
CA GLU A 43 -8.73 -10.15 1.84
C GLU A 43 -7.86 -11.03 0.93
N THR A 44 -8.06 -10.91 -0.39
CA THR A 44 -7.34 -11.64 -1.43
C THR A 44 -6.84 -10.68 -2.51
N TYR A 45 -5.82 -11.11 -3.23
CA TYR A 45 -5.44 -10.48 -4.50
C TYR A 45 -6.50 -10.79 -5.55
N PHE A 46 -6.68 -9.86 -6.46
CA PHE A 46 -7.63 -9.99 -7.56
C PHE A 46 -7.07 -9.29 -8.80
N THR A 47 -7.69 -9.53 -9.94
CA THR A 47 -7.30 -8.91 -11.20
C THR A 47 -8.47 -8.10 -11.72
N VAL A 48 -8.25 -6.86 -12.11
CA VAL A 48 -9.25 -6.04 -12.78
C VAL A 48 -9.04 -6.16 -14.28
N SER A 49 -10.08 -6.52 -15.01
CA SER A 49 -10.12 -6.48 -16.47
C SER A 49 -11.21 -5.54 -16.95
N GLY A 50 -11.07 -5.00 -18.15
CA GLY A 50 -12.09 -4.16 -18.77
C GLY A 50 -11.72 -3.84 -20.20
N GLU A 51 -12.60 -3.11 -20.88
CA GLU A 51 -12.40 -2.73 -22.27
C GLU A 51 -11.53 -1.48 -22.40
N VAL A 52 -10.76 -1.41 -23.49
CA VAL A 52 -9.95 -0.27 -23.90
C VAL A 52 -10.09 -0.06 -25.40
N THR A 53 -10.17 1.19 -25.80
CA THR A 53 -10.10 1.56 -27.22
C THR A 53 -8.66 1.40 -27.76
N PRO A 54 -8.49 1.22 -29.08
CA PRO A 54 -7.17 0.97 -29.67
C PRO A 54 -6.14 2.10 -29.45
N ASP A 55 -6.62 3.34 -29.26
CA ASP A 55 -5.79 4.51 -29.04
C ASP A 55 -5.34 4.70 -27.58
N VAL A 56 -5.90 3.92 -26.65
CA VAL A 56 -5.44 3.90 -25.25
C VAL A 56 -4.20 3.01 -25.13
N GLU A 57 -3.10 3.59 -24.67
CA GLU A 57 -1.81 2.90 -24.49
C GLU A 57 -1.53 2.57 -23.02
N MET A 58 -2.22 3.21 -22.09
CA MET A 58 -2.04 2.97 -20.66
C MET A 58 -3.35 3.15 -19.88
N VAL A 59 -3.53 2.33 -18.86
CA VAL A 59 -4.66 2.41 -17.91
C VAL A 59 -4.09 2.45 -16.50
N GLU A 60 -4.56 3.39 -15.71
CA GLU A 60 -4.20 3.54 -14.29
C GLU A 60 -5.42 3.28 -13.41
N ILE A 61 -5.27 2.37 -12.45
CA ILE A 61 -6.28 2.10 -11.43
C ILE A 61 -5.77 2.63 -10.11
N ARG A 62 -6.54 3.53 -9.51
CA ARG A 62 -6.31 4.04 -8.15
C ARG A 62 -7.40 3.54 -7.22
N ILE A 63 -7.00 3.07 -6.05
CA ILE A 63 -7.88 2.66 -4.96
C ILE A 63 -7.75 3.70 -3.85
N MET A 64 -8.86 4.23 -3.39
CA MET A 64 -8.95 5.29 -2.39
C MET A 64 -9.82 4.85 -1.22
N SER A 65 -9.48 5.30 -0.02
CA SER A 65 -10.31 5.11 1.17
C SER A 65 -11.44 6.12 1.15
N LYS A 66 -12.66 5.69 1.49
CA LYS A 66 -13.78 6.60 1.78
C LYS A 66 -13.47 7.58 2.93
N SER A 67 -12.62 7.17 3.88
CA SER A 67 -12.42 7.87 5.15
C SER A 67 -11.22 8.83 5.17
N SER A 68 -10.46 8.99 4.08
CA SER A 68 -9.29 9.85 4.08
C SER A 68 -9.69 11.32 3.88
N ALA A 69 -9.57 12.13 4.94
CA ALA A 69 -9.62 13.60 4.88
C ALA A 69 -8.54 14.23 3.98
N LYS A 70 -7.64 13.42 3.43
CA LYS A 70 -6.74 13.75 2.31
C LYS A 70 -7.31 13.10 1.05
N GLU A 71 -8.20 13.81 0.38
CA GLU A 71 -8.95 13.35 -0.82
C GLU A 71 -8.08 12.92 -2.02
N ASN A 72 -6.75 13.08 -1.97
CA ASN A 72 -5.87 12.94 -3.15
C ASN A 72 -4.78 11.86 -3.06
N GLU A 73 -4.62 11.16 -1.94
CA GLU A 73 -3.59 10.12 -1.83
C GLU A 73 -4.21 8.72 -1.98
N PRO A 74 -3.91 7.99 -3.08
CA PRO A 74 -4.45 6.65 -3.27
C PRO A 74 -3.82 5.67 -2.28
N LEU A 75 -4.64 4.78 -1.70
CA LEU A 75 -4.17 3.64 -0.91
C LEU A 75 -3.31 2.69 -1.75
N TYR A 76 -3.61 2.62 -3.05
CA TYR A 76 -2.91 1.78 -3.99
C TYR A 76 -3.06 2.30 -5.42
N LYS A 77 -2.02 2.09 -6.23
CA LYS A 77 -1.97 2.43 -7.64
C LYS A 77 -1.44 1.24 -8.43
N ALA A 78 -2.11 0.89 -9.51
CA ALA A 78 -1.65 -0.09 -10.47
C ALA A 78 -1.75 0.43 -11.90
N LEU A 79 -0.84 -0.03 -12.76
CA LEU A 79 -0.70 0.42 -14.13
C LEU A 79 -0.73 -0.77 -15.08
N TRP A 80 -1.52 -0.65 -16.13
CA TRP A 80 -1.42 -1.49 -17.32
C TRP A 80 -0.91 -0.67 -18.48
N LYS A 81 -0.01 -1.26 -19.26
CA LYS A 81 0.55 -0.67 -20.47
C LYS A 81 0.26 -1.63 -21.61
N ARG A 82 -0.24 -1.10 -22.72
CA ARG A 82 -0.41 -1.86 -23.95
C ARG A 82 0.94 -2.41 -24.39
N ALA A 83 0.97 -3.62 -24.93
CA ALA A 83 2.17 -4.18 -25.54
C ALA A 83 2.40 -3.52 -26.92
N PRO A 84 3.64 -3.33 -27.39
CA PRO A 84 3.92 -2.68 -28.68
C PRO A 84 3.27 -3.35 -29.91
N VAL A 85 2.87 -4.61 -29.81
CA VAL A 85 2.24 -5.41 -30.90
C VAL A 85 0.86 -5.94 -30.46
N GLY A 86 0.25 -5.34 -29.44
CA GLY A 86 -0.99 -5.83 -28.83
C GLY A 86 -2.24 -5.20 -29.45
N GLU A 87 -2.99 -5.98 -30.24
CA GLU A 87 -4.31 -5.60 -30.78
C GLU A 87 -5.48 -5.81 -29.80
N GLY A 88 -5.19 -6.16 -28.54
CA GLY A 88 -6.23 -6.49 -27.57
C GLY A 88 -7.07 -5.27 -27.19
N ASN A 89 -8.39 -5.38 -27.26
CA ASN A 89 -9.33 -4.35 -26.79
C ASN A 89 -9.64 -4.47 -25.30
N THR A 90 -8.78 -5.15 -24.54
CA THR A 90 -8.95 -5.36 -23.10
C THR A 90 -7.67 -5.07 -22.35
N PHE A 91 -7.83 -4.51 -21.15
CA PHE A 91 -6.76 -4.40 -20.19
C PHE A 91 -6.93 -5.45 -19.10
N GLN A 92 -5.81 -5.83 -18.47
CA GLN A 92 -5.81 -6.72 -17.32
C GLN A 92 -4.74 -6.26 -16.33
N VAL A 93 -5.18 -5.81 -15.16
CA VAL A 93 -4.32 -5.23 -14.11
C VAL A 93 -4.42 -6.09 -12.85
N PRO A 94 -3.33 -6.76 -12.42
CA PRO A 94 -3.32 -7.43 -11.12
C PRO A 94 -3.29 -6.39 -9.99
N ILE A 95 -4.19 -6.54 -9.02
CA ILE A 95 -4.27 -5.73 -7.82
C ILE A 95 -3.64 -6.51 -6.66
N SER A 96 -2.46 -6.07 -6.24
CA SER A 96 -1.74 -6.64 -5.09
C SER A 96 -2.15 -6.02 -3.75
N TYR A 97 -3.16 -5.16 -3.73
CA TYR A 97 -3.72 -4.58 -2.52
C TYR A 97 -4.95 -5.37 -2.05
N LYS A 98 -4.91 -5.89 -0.83
CA LYS A 98 -6.01 -6.63 -0.23
C LYS A 98 -7.03 -5.66 0.36
N LEU A 99 -8.28 -5.75 -0.09
CA LEU A 99 -9.37 -4.94 0.45
C LEU A 99 -9.89 -5.54 1.76
N ARG A 100 -10.34 -4.70 2.71
CA ARG A 100 -10.95 -5.18 3.95
C ARG A 100 -12.34 -5.76 3.68
N SER A 101 -12.73 -6.79 4.43
CA SER A 101 -14.10 -7.32 4.39
C SER A 101 -15.12 -6.27 4.85
N ASP A 102 -16.29 -6.23 4.21
CA ASP A 102 -17.44 -5.37 4.55
C ASP A 102 -17.07 -3.86 4.60
N ALA A 103 -16.19 -3.43 3.70
CA ALA A 103 -15.71 -2.05 3.60
C ALA A 103 -16.07 -1.43 2.24
N GLU A 104 -16.08 -0.10 2.20
CA GLU A 104 -16.36 0.70 1.00
C GLU A 104 -15.10 1.42 0.52
N TYR A 105 -14.87 1.38 -0.79
CA TYR A 105 -13.72 1.99 -1.44
C TYR A 105 -14.15 2.80 -2.66
N ASP A 106 -13.37 3.83 -2.97
CA ASP A 106 -13.51 4.60 -4.20
C ASP A 106 -12.43 4.17 -5.19
N PHE A 107 -12.80 4.02 -6.45
CA PHE A 107 -11.90 3.66 -7.53
C PHE A 107 -11.89 4.76 -8.57
N ARG A 108 -10.70 5.08 -9.08
CA ARG A 108 -10.53 5.90 -10.27
C ARG A 108 -9.80 5.08 -11.32
N ILE A 109 -10.41 4.91 -12.48
CA ILE A 109 -9.79 4.28 -13.64
C ILE A 109 -9.53 5.37 -14.66
N ALA A 110 -8.27 5.69 -14.91
CA ALA A 110 -7.85 6.70 -15.87
C ALA A 110 -7.27 6.04 -17.12
N TYR A 111 -7.75 6.47 -18.29
CA TYR A 111 -7.34 5.99 -19.60
C TYR A 111 -6.40 7.02 -20.22
N TYR A 112 -5.29 6.56 -20.79
CA TYR A 112 -4.26 7.43 -21.33
C TYR A 112 -4.01 7.12 -22.81
N LYS A 113 -4.02 8.17 -23.62
CA LYS A 113 -3.69 8.12 -25.04
C LYS A 113 -2.34 8.79 -25.29
N VAL A 114 -1.64 8.33 -26.31
CA VAL A 114 -0.42 8.99 -26.77
C VAL A 114 -0.77 10.36 -27.34
N ILE A 115 0.00 11.37 -26.95
CA ILE A 115 -0.13 12.69 -27.55
C ILE A 115 0.35 12.58 -29.00
N ASP A 116 -0.43 13.15 -29.91
CA ASP A 116 -0.04 13.26 -31.30
C ASP A 116 1.26 14.08 -31.45
N SER A 117 1.96 13.91 -32.57
CA SER A 117 3.23 14.61 -32.82
C SER A 117 3.04 16.13 -32.81
N THR A 118 1.89 16.63 -33.29
CA THR A 118 1.53 18.05 -33.28
C THR A 118 1.31 18.57 -31.87
N GLY A 119 0.49 17.89 -31.05
CA GLY A 119 0.26 18.28 -29.66
C GLY A 119 1.52 18.20 -28.80
N ASN A 120 2.37 17.19 -29.02
CA ASN A 120 3.66 17.09 -28.33
C ASN A 120 4.59 18.26 -28.71
N GLY A 121 4.65 18.62 -29.99
CA GLY A 121 5.41 19.78 -30.45
C GLY A 121 4.92 21.10 -29.84
N GLN A 122 3.59 21.29 -29.78
CA GLN A 122 2.99 22.47 -29.15
C GLN A 122 3.27 22.54 -27.65
N PHE A 123 3.10 21.42 -26.93
CA PHE A 123 3.40 21.34 -25.51
C PHE A 123 4.88 21.64 -25.22
N ARG A 124 5.81 21.05 -26.00
CA ARG A 124 7.24 21.33 -25.92
C ARG A 124 7.54 22.81 -26.10
N ALA A 125 7.01 23.41 -27.17
CA ALA A 125 7.22 24.82 -27.47
C ALA A 125 6.66 25.74 -26.37
N GLN A 126 5.50 25.40 -25.80
CA GLN A 126 4.92 26.16 -24.68
C GLN A 126 5.77 26.04 -23.42
N LEU A 127 6.22 24.84 -23.07
CA LEU A 127 7.07 24.61 -21.90
C LEU A 127 8.40 25.35 -22.03
N PHE A 128 9.07 25.25 -23.18
CA PHE A 128 10.30 25.98 -23.46
C PHE A 128 10.11 27.50 -23.35
N ASN A 129 9.06 28.04 -23.96
CA ASN A 129 8.72 29.46 -23.83
C ASN A 129 8.49 29.90 -22.37
N TYR A 130 7.88 29.05 -21.53
CA TYR A 130 7.73 29.37 -20.10
C TYR A 130 9.05 29.35 -19.34
N LEU A 131 9.93 28.39 -19.65
CA LEU A 131 11.26 28.31 -19.06
C LEU A 131 12.12 29.50 -19.50
N ASP A 132 12.15 29.81 -20.80
CA ASP A 132 12.87 30.95 -21.38
C ASP A 132 12.43 32.27 -20.75
N LYS A 133 11.11 32.52 -20.70
CA LYS A 133 10.57 33.74 -20.08
C LYS A 133 10.95 33.87 -18.62
N TYR A 134 10.96 32.75 -17.87
CA TYR A 134 11.35 32.79 -16.47
C TYR A 134 12.85 33.08 -16.32
N VAL A 135 13.70 32.46 -17.15
CA VAL A 135 15.14 32.74 -17.20
C VAL A 135 15.36 34.23 -17.54
N ASP A 136 14.72 34.75 -18.59
CA ASP A 136 14.85 36.15 -19.00
C ASP A 136 14.42 37.13 -17.91
N GLN A 137 13.31 36.86 -17.22
CA GLN A 137 12.83 37.69 -16.11
C GLN A 137 13.75 37.64 -14.88
N SER A 138 14.48 36.54 -14.71
CA SER A 138 15.41 36.36 -13.59
C SER A 138 16.74 37.09 -13.79
N LEU A 139 16.96 37.68 -14.98
CA LEU A 139 18.19 38.31 -15.42
C LEU A 139 17.98 39.80 -15.73
N ASP A 140 19.04 40.59 -15.59
CA ASP A 140 19.15 41.96 -16.08
C ASP A 140 20.53 42.17 -16.71
N VAL A 141 20.56 42.73 -17.93
CA VAL A 141 21.80 42.96 -18.68
C VAL A 141 22.24 44.40 -18.46
N GLU A 142 23.15 44.60 -17.50
CA GLU A 142 23.76 45.89 -17.24
C GLU A 142 24.92 46.17 -18.24
N LYS A 143 25.36 47.43 -18.36
CA LYS A 143 26.37 47.87 -19.35
C LYS A 143 27.68 47.04 -19.40
N ASN A 144 28.08 46.41 -18.29
CA ASN A 144 29.35 45.69 -18.16
C ASN A 144 29.21 44.31 -17.50
N ARG A 145 28.00 43.85 -17.14
CA ARG A 145 27.82 42.56 -16.47
C ARG A 145 26.40 42.05 -16.65
N ILE A 146 26.25 40.74 -16.59
CA ILE A 146 24.96 40.08 -16.43
C ILE A 146 24.67 40.02 -14.93
N ARG A 147 23.51 40.51 -14.51
CA ARG A 147 23.07 40.45 -13.12
C ARG A 147 21.88 39.52 -13.00
N LEU A 148 21.93 38.59 -12.05
CA LEU A 148 20.75 37.83 -11.67
C LEU A 148 19.98 38.59 -10.60
N ASN A 149 18.68 38.77 -10.85
CA ASN A 149 17.75 39.36 -9.90
C ASN A 149 17.35 38.36 -8.81
N THR A 150 17.52 37.06 -9.09
CA THR A 150 17.20 35.95 -8.20
C THR A 150 18.42 35.04 -8.00
N PRO A 151 18.70 34.52 -6.80
CA PRO A 151 19.82 33.59 -6.60
C PRO A 151 19.71 32.34 -7.50
N PRO A 152 20.82 31.84 -8.08
CA PRO A 152 20.82 30.67 -8.98
C PRO A 152 20.06 29.45 -8.45
N HIS A 153 20.25 29.09 -7.18
CA HIS A 153 19.53 27.98 -6.55
C HIS A 153 18.01 28.15 -6.53
N GLN A 154 17.54 29.39 -6.38
CA GLN A 154 16.11 29.69 -6.37
C GLN A 154 15.54 29.62 -7.78
N ILE A 155 16.29 30.06 -8.80
CA ILE A 155 15.91 29.93 -10.22
C ILE A 155 15.75 28.45 -10.57
N VAL A 156 16.73 27.59 -10.25
CA VAL A 156 16.65 26.14 -10.47
C VAL A 156 15.43 25.52 -9.80
N ARG A 157 15.14 25.91 -8.56
CA ARG A 157 13.97 25.43 -7.82
C ARG A 157 12.66 25.81 -8.48
N ASP A 158 12.56 27.03 -9.02
CA ASP A 158 11.34 27.49 -9.65
C ASP A 158 11.19 26.94 -11.07
N LEU A 159 12.28 26.77 -11.82
CA LEU A 159 12.30 25.99 -13.06
C LEU A 159 11.80 24.56 -12.82
N ASN A 160 12.23 23.90 -11.74
CA ASN A 160 11.72 22.57 -11.37
C ASN A 160 10.20 22.57 -11.19
N LYS A 161 9.66 23.54 -10.45
CA LYS A 161 8.21 23.69 -10.25
C LYS A 161 7.46 23.96 -11.55
N ILE A 162 8.04 24.71 -12.48
CA ILE A 162 7.43 24.97 -13.80
C ILE A 162 7.25 23.64 -14.54
N VAL A 163 8.31 22.82 -14.61
CA VAL A 163 8.26 21.51 -15.27
C VAL A 163 7.28 20.57 -14.56
N GLU A 164 7.32 20.49 -13.23
CA GLU A 164 6.39 19.67 -12.43
C GLU A 164 4.92 20.04 -12.68
N ARG A 165 4.60 21.34 -12.73
CA ARG A 165 3.24 21.81 -12.99
C ARG A 165 2.83 21.58 -14.43
N ALA A 166 3.71 21.84 -15.39
CA ALA A 166 3.44 21.66 -16.81
C ALA A 166 3.20 20.19 -17.15
N THR A 167 3.86 19.26 -16.45
CA THR A 167 3.74 17.81 -16.66
C THR A 167 2.63 17.16 -15.83
N LEU A 168 1.84 17.92 -15.04
CA LEU A 168 0.79 17.35 -14.19
C LEU A 168 -0.23 16.47 -14.95
N TYR A 169 -0.57 16.87 -16.17
CA TYR A 169 -1.54 16.17 -17.03
C TYR A 169 -0.87 15.24 -18.06
N TYR A 170 0.46 15.14 -18.01
CA TYR A 170 1.25 14.36 -18.94
C TYR A 170 2.07 13.34 -18.18
N ASN A 171 1.78 12.07 -18.44
CA ASN A 171 2.60 10.99 -17.96
C ASN A 171 3.49 10.49 -19.11
N ASN A 172 4.46 9.66 -18.81
CA ASN A 172 5.21 8.95 -19.83
C ASN A 172 5.04 7.44 -19.67
N ARG A 173 5.02 6.75 -20.80
CA ARG A 173 4.87 5.29 -20.82
C ARG A 173 6.01 4.58 -20.07
N SER A 174 7.17 5.20 -19.95
CA SER A 174 8.33 4.63 -19.25
C SER A 174 8.27 4.80 -17.71
N ASN A 175 7.34 5.58 -17.19
CA ASN A 175 7.26 6.01 -15.79
C ASN A 175 8.58 6.63 -15.26
N ILE A 176 9.31 7.36 -16.11
CA ILE A 176 10.52 8.11 -15.79
C ILE A 176 10.11 9.49 -15.30
N GLY A 177 10.24 9.77 -14.01
CA GLY A 177 9.96 11.11 -13.47
C GLY A 177 11.04 12.13 -13.88
N PHE A 178 10.71 13.42 -13.81
CA PHE A 178 11.72 14.48 -13.85
C PHE A 178 12.48 14.49 -12.53
N PRO A 179 13.80 14.18 -12.52
CA PRO A 179 14.59 14.23 -11.29
C PRO A 179 14.85 15.67 -10.82
N GLY A 180 14.47 16.67 -11.62
CA GLY A 180 14.88 18.05 -11.47
C GLY A 180 16.07 18.39 -12.38
N PHE A 181 16.31 19.68 -12.55
CA PHE A 181 17.49 20.19 -13.23
C PHE A 181 18.77 19.85 -12.47
N SER A 182 19.82 19.51 -13.20
CA SER A 182 21.10 19.10 -12.66
C SER A 182 21.95 20.27 -12.17
N ASP A 183 23.04 19.93 -11.48
CA ASP A 183 24.06 20.90 -11.06
C ASP A 183 24.78 21.57 -12.25
N MET A 184 24.65 21.07 -13.48
CA MET A 184 25.16 21.78 -14.67
C MET A 184 24.37 23.06 -14.94
N VAL A 185 23.03 23.00 -14.86
CA VAL A 185 22.18 24.20 -15.02
C VAL A 185 22.48 25.21 -13.92
N LEU A 186 22.64 24.74 -12.68
CA LEU A 186 23.03 25.59 -11.55
C LEU A 186 24.37 26.30 -11.82
N ARG A 187 25.41 25.55 -12.22
CA ARG A 187 26.73 26.12 -12.53
C ARG A 187 26.70 27.06 -13.72
N GLY A 188 25.85 26.79 -14.72
CA GLY A 188 25.60 27.71 -15.84
C GLY A 188 25.08 29.06 -15.35
N LEU A 189 24.06 29.04 -14.49
CA LEU A 189 23.49 30.25 -13.88
C LEU A 189 24.50 30.98 -12.97
N GLU A 190 25.28 30.26 -12.15
CA GLU A 190 26.35 30.85 -11.35
C GLU A 190 27.46 31.46 -12.22
N GLY A 191 27.74 30.84 -13.37
CA GLY A 191 28.65 31.35 -14.39
C GLY A 191 28.19 32.68 -14.95
N LEU A 192 26.89 32.83 -15.26
CA LEU A 192 26.29 34.09 -15.69
C LEU A 192 26.42 35.18 -14.62
N GLN A 193 26.20 34.85 -13.35
CA GLN A 193 26.29 35.81 -12.23
C GLN A 193 27.63 36.51 -12.13
N ASN A 194 28.70 35.77 -12.41
CA ASN A 194 30.07 36.21 -12.20
C ASN A 194 30.74 36.68 -13.51
N LYS A 195 29.98 36.77 -14.61
CA LYS A 195 30.53 37.07 -15.93
C LYS A 195 30.65 38.57 -16.15
N ASN A 196 31.89 39.02 -16.33
CA ASN A 196 32.20 40.41 -16.69
C ASN A 196 32.18 40.55 -18.22
N LEU A 197 31.42 41.51 -18.74
CA LEU A 197 31.32 41.83 -20.17
C LEU A 197 32.41 42.85 -20.60
N ALA A 198 33.54 42.89 -19.87
CA ALA A 198 34.58 43.88 -20.07
C ALA A 198 35.31 43.70 -21.43
N PRO A 199 35.85 44.80 -22.01
CA PRO A 199 36.27 44.86 -23.41
C PRO A 199 37.46 43.96 -23.82
N GLY A 200 38.12 43.29 -22.87
CA GLY A 200 39.37 42.55 -23.11
C GLY A 200 39.25 41.31 -23.99
N GLN A 201 38.03 40.84 -24.27
CA GLN A 201 37.77 39.70 -25.16
C GLN A 201 37.23 40.10 -26.55
N TYR A 202 37.05 41.41 -26.83
CA TYR A 202 36.33 41.92 -28.01
C TYR A 202 37.21 42.77 -28.94
N ASN A 203 38.47 42.36 -29.13
CA ASN A 203 39.42 43.03 -30.04
C ASN A 203 39.24 42.59 -31.50
N GLN A 204 38.01 42.66 -32.01
CA GLN A 204 37.76 42.71 -33.45
C GLN A 204 37.15 44.08 -33.77
N ASN A 205 37.94 44.91 -34.47
CA ASN A 205 37.72 46.32 -34.79
C ASN A 205 36.26 46.82 -34.77
N PRO A 206 35.87 47.60 -33.73
CA PRO A 206 34.63 48.36 -33.76
C PRO A 206 34.97 49.84 -33.94
N ASP A 207 34.77 50.37 -35.15
CA ASP A 207 34.99 51.78 -35.50
C ASP A 207 33.99 52.76 -34.80
N SER A 208 33.09 52.28 -33.94
CA SER A 208 32.14 53.13 -33.21
C SER A 208 31.80 52.63 -31.79
N ALA A 209 31.47 53.56 -30.89
CA ALA A 209 31.02 53.25 -29.53
C ALA A 209 29.67 52.48 -29.50
N SER A 210 28.80 52.72 -30.49
CA SER A 210 27.57 51.96 -30.74
C SER A 210 27.86 50.50 -31.08
N SER A 211 28.88 50.22 -31.89
CA SER A 211 29.28 48.85 -32.24
C SER A 211 29.81 48.09 -31.01
N LYS A 212 30.56 48.73 -30.11
CA LYS A 212 31.03 48.10 -28.87
C LYS A 212 29.90 47.70 -27.94
N GLN A 213 28.87 48.54 -27.82
CA GLN A 213 27.70 48.23 -26.98
C GLN A 213 26.86 47.10 -27.57
N GLN A 214 26.70 47.07 -28.89
CA GLN A 214 25.98 46.02 -29.60
C GLN A 214 26.68 44.66 -29.47
N MET A 215 28.01 44.61 -29.61
CA MET A 215 28.80 43.37 -29.44
C MET A 215 28.71 42.80 -28.02
N LYS A 216 28.67 43.65 -27.00
CA LYS A 216 28.50 43.22 -25.60
C LYS A 216 27.10 42.66 -25.34
N SER A 217 26.06 43.29 -25.91
CA SER A 217 24.69 42.78 -25.81
C SER A 217 24.59 41.41 -26.47
N GLN A 218 25.12 41.28 -27.69
CA GLN A 218 25.12 40.01 -28.43
C GLN A 218 25.82 38.89 -27.66
N TYR A 219 26.97 39.16 -27.04
CA TYR A 219 27.65 38.16 -26.23
C TYR A 219 26.88 37.79 -24.96
N ALA A 220 26.25 38.78 -24.31
CA ALA A 220 25.38 38.49 -23.17
C ALA A 220 24.20 37.60 -23.59
N ASP A 221 23.61 37.87 -24.75
CA ASP A 221 22.52 37.08 -25.32
C ASP A 221 22.99 35.66 -25.66
N GLU A 222 24.19 35.48 -26.24
CA GLU A 222 24.79 34.16 -26.53
C GLU A 222 24.98 33.30 -25.26
N GLU A 223 25.43 33.91 -24.18
CA GLU A 223 25.67 33.21 -22.91
C GLU A 223 24.36 32.84 -22.21
N ILE A 224 23.36 33.73 -22.28
CA ILE A 224 22.01 33.45 -21.78
C ILE A 224 21.38 32.31 -22.59
N GLU A 225 21.52 32.35 -23.91
CA GLU A 225 21.01 31.31 -24.80
C GLU A 225 21.67 29.96 -24.52
N ALA A 226 22.98 29.91 -24.25
CA ALA A 226 23.66 28.67 -23.86
C ALA A 226 23.06 28.06 -22.58
N VAL A 227 22.66 28.88 -21.60
CA VAL A 227 21.97 28.38 -20.40
C VAL A 227 20.56 27.88 -20.72
N LYS A 228 19.81 28.59 -21.57
CA LYS A 228 18.49 28.13 -22.05
C LYS A 228 18.58 26.81 -22.81
N GLU A 229 19.58 26.64 -23.68
CA GLU A 229 19.83 25.38 -24.38
C GLU A 229 20.13 24.22 -23.41
N MET A 230 20.90 24.45 -22.34
CA MET A 230 21.12 23.45 -21.29
C MET A 230 19.80 23.06 -20.61
N VAL A 231 18.98 24.04 -20.23
CA VAL A 231 17.64 23.82 -19.66
C VAL A 231 16.77 23.00 -20.61
N HIS A 232 16.73 23.37 -21.90
CA HIS A 232 15.98 22.64 -22.92
C HIS A 232 16.48 21.22 -23.11
N GLY A 233 17.80 21.00 -23.12
CA GLY A 233 18.40 19.68 -23.26
C GLY A 233 18.00 18.71 -22.14
N GLU A 234 18.03 19.18 -20.89
CA GLU A 234 17.65 18.36 -19.74
C GLU A 234 16.15 18.02 -19.75
N VAL A 235 15.29 18.99 -20.04
CA VAL A 235 13.84 18.73 -20.18
C VAL A 235 13.55 17.81 -21.37
N ASN A 236 14.25 17.98 -22.49
CA ASN A 236 14.07 17.15 -23.69
C ASN A 236 14.33 15.67 -23.42
N THR A 237 15.23 15.35 -22.49
CA THR A 237 15.51 13.94 -22.12
C THR A 237 14.24 13.22 -21.68
N ILE A 238 13.32 13.93 -21.02
CA ILE A 238 12.03 13.38 -20.58
C ILE A 238 10.97 13.53 -21.63
N LEU A 239 10.90 14.68 -22.31
CA LEU A 239 9.90 14.90 -23.36
C LEU A 239 10.12 13.99 -24.57
N ASN A 240 11.33 13.49 -24.79
CA ASN A 240 11.68 12.50 -25.83
C ASN A 240 11.14 11.10 -25.51
N THR A 241 10.59 10.88 -24.33
CA THR A 241 9.82 9.67 -24.05
C THR A 241 8.43 9.76 -24.71
N GLN A 242 7.77 8.62 -24.87
CA GLN A 242 6.40 8.59 -25.36
C GLN A 242 5.46 9.16 -24.28
N LEU A 243 5.08 10.42 -24.45
CA LEU A 243 4.15 11.13 -23.57
C LEU A 243 2.72 10.67 -23.82
N VAL A 244 1.99 10.52 -22.73
CA VAL A 244 0.59 10.12 -22.71
C VAL A 244 -0.21 11.09 -21.85
N THR A 245 -1.44 11.38 -22.26
CA THR A 245 -2.36 12.27 -21.54
C THR A 245 -3.65 11.56 -21.21
N VAL A 246 -4.33 11.99 -20.15
CA VAL A 246 -5.62 11.42 -19.73
C VAL A 246 -6.66 11.79 -20.78
N THR A 247 -7.20 10.78 -21.45
CA THR A 247 -8.32 10.99 -22.40
C THR A 247 -9.67 10.95 -21.72
N ASP A 248 -9.78 10.13 -20.68
CA ASP A 248 -11.02 9.88 -19.95
C ASP A 248 -10.68 9.26 -18.60
N SER A 249 -11.58 9.43 -17.65
CA SER A 249 -11.50 8.78 -16.35
C SER A 249 -12.89 8.46 -15.82
N LYS A 250 -13.03 7.26 -15.25
CA LYS A 250 -14.24 6.84 -14.55
C LYS A 250 -13.98 6.79 -13.06
N ASP A 251 -14.83 7.49 -12.32
CA ASP A 251 -14.85 7.49 -10.86
C ASP A 251 -15.99 6.61 -10.35
N ILE A 252 -15.65 5.54 -9.65
CA ILE A 252 -16.59 4.62 -9.03
C ILE A 252 -16.55 4.86 -7.53
N LYS A 253 -17.66 5.33 -6.96
CA LYS A 253 -17.73 5.70 -5.55
C LYS A 253 -18.44 4.64 -4.70
N ASN A 254 -18.00 4.52 -3.46
CA ASN A 254 -18.64 3.70 -2.41
C ASN A 254 -18.85 2.24 -2.81
N TYR A 255 -17.87 1.65 -3.49
CA TYR A 255 -17.98 0.27 -3.94
C TYR A 255 -17.68 -0.70 -2.79
N ARG A 256 -18.62 -1.60 -2.49
CA ARG A 256 -18.52 -2.53 -1.36
C ARG A 256 -17.68 -3.76 -1.67
N THR A 257 -17.01 -4.27 -0.65
CA THR A 257 -16.35 -5.57 -0.65
C THR A 257 -17.25 -6.67 -0.10
N GLU A 258 -16.95 -7.92 -0.46
CA GLU A 258 -17.67 -9.08 0.06
C GLU A 258 -17.54 -9.15 1.59
N LYS A 259 -18.65 -9.51 2.24
CA LYS A 259 -18.65 -9.77 3.67
C LYS A 259 -18.21 -11.20 3.91
N LEU A 260 -16.98 -11.38 4.38
CA LEU A 260 -16.48 -12.68 4.77
C LEU A 260 -17.17 -13.12 6.06
N LYS A 261 -17.54 -14.40 6.10
CA LYS A 261 -18.19 -14.97 7.28
C LYS A 261 -17.16 -15.06 8.41
N SER A 262 -17.56 -14.67 9.62
CA SER A 262 -16.77 -14.93 10.83
C SER A 262 -17.12 -16.31 11.39
N SER A 263 -16.13 -17.16 11.66
CA SER A 263 -16.31 -18.43 12.34
C SER A 263 -15.96 -18.29 13.82
N LEU A 264 -16.75 -18.88 14.70
CA LEU A 264 -16.40 -19.01 16.12
C LEU A 264 -15.68 -20.34 16.32
N THR A 265 -14.45 -20.29 16.83
CA THR A 265 -13.69 -21.50 17.11
C THR A 265 -13.98 -21.96 18.53
N LEU A 266 -14.47 -23.19 18.68
CA LEU A 266 -14.54 -23.86 19.97
C LEU A 266 -13.22 -24.59 20.19
N ASN A 267 -12.64 -24.46 21.38
CA ASN A 267 -11.41 -25.16 21.75
C ASN A 267 -11.72 -26.18 22.85
N PHE A 268 -11.07 -27.33 22.77
CA PHE A 268 -11.13 -28.38 23.78
C PHE A 268 -9.74 -28.91 24.00
N GLY A 269 -9.30 -29.00 25.24
CA GLY A 269 -7.91 -29.34 25.50
C GLY A 269 -7.66 -29.90 26.88
N TYR A 270 -6.39 -30.19 27.12
CA TYR A 270 -5.88 -30.61 28.41
C TYR A 270 -4.66 -29.76 28.76
N GLY A 271 -4.61 -29.28 30.00
CA GLY A 271 -3.54 -28.37 30.42
C GLY A 271 -3.37 -28.34 31.92
N GLY A 272 -2.25 -27.73 32.33
CA GLY A 272 -1.81 -27.61 33.70
C GLY A 272 -1.73 -26.16 34.14
N VAL A 273 -2.04 -25.93 35.41
CA VAL A 273 -1.94 -24.65 36.09
C VAL A 273 -0.92 -24.80 37.21
N TYR A 274 0.11 -23.98 37.18
CA TYR A 274 1.15 -23.97 38.20
C TYR A 274 0.62 -23.27 39.46
N PHE A 275 0.63 -23.93 40.61
CA PHE A 275 0.20 -23.31 41.87
C PHE A 275 1.38 -22.71 42.63
N ASP A 276 2.39 -23.54 42.91
CA ASP A 276 3.60 -23.17 43.66
C ASP A 276 4.65 -24.30 43.58
N GLY A 277 5.89 -24.02 44.00
CA GLY A 277 6.93 -25.04 44.24
C GLY A 277 8.13 -25.03 43.31
N ASP A 278 9.19 -25.71 43.76
CA ASP A 278 10.49 -25.88 43.08
C ASP A 278 10.54 -27.15 42.22
N ILE A 279 11.64 -27.35 41.46
CA ILE A 279 11.86 -28.52 40.57
C ILE A 279 11.62 -29.87 41.28
N ASN A 280 11.84 -29.94 42.60
CA ASN A 280 11.69 -31.17 43.40
C ASN A 280 10.32 -31.32 44.08
N ASN A 281 9.51 -30.27 44.16
CA ASN A 281 8.22 -30.30 44.85
C ASN A 281 7.21 -29.36 44.15
N LEU A 282 6.80 -29.78 42.95
CA LEU A 282 5.94 -29.01 42.06
C LEU A 282 4.45 -29.22 42.40
N SER A 283 3.76 -28.16 42.83
CA SER A 283 2.31 -28.15 43.00
C SER A 283 1.65 -27.59 41.74
N TYR A 284 0.88 -28.43 41.06
CA TYR A 284 0.12 -28.05 39.87
C TYR A 284 -1.24 -28.72 39.85
N GLY A 285 -2.19 -28.10 39.15
CA GLY A 285 -3.49 -28.70 38.86
C GLY A 285 -3.62 -28.93 37.36
N ASP A 286 -4.00 -30.14 36.96
CA ASP A 286 -4.23 -30.48 35.57
C ASP A 286 -5.70 -30.84 35.30
N GLY A 287 -6.12 -30.69 34.05
CA GLY A 287 -7.45 -31.13 33.67
C GLY A 287 -7.84 -30.76 32.25
N PHE A 288 -8.98 -31.32 31.84
CA PHE A 288 -9.63 -30.93 30.60
C PHE A 288 -10.27 -29.55 30.74
N TYR A 289 -10.14 -28.75 29.68
CA TYR A 289 -10.76 -27.44 29.56
C TYR A 289 -11.50 -27.31 28.23
N ALA A 290 -12.48 -26.40 28.21
CA ALA A 290 -13.24 -26.05 27.02
C ALA A 290 -13.49 -24.54 26.99
N GLY A 291 -13.51 -23.98 25.79
CA GLY A 291 -13.65 -22.54 25.62
C GLY A 291 -13.87 -22.12 24.18
N VAL A 292 -13.73 -20.80 23.98
CA VAL A 292 -13.82 -20.15 22.68
C VAL A 292 -12.47 -19.53 22.34
N SER A 293 -12.11 -19.59 21.06
CA SER A 293 -10.90 -18.99 20.50
C SER A 293 -11.27 -17.96 19.42
N PHE A 294 -10.55 -16.84 19.43
CA PHE A 294 -10.64 -15.79 18.42
C PHE A 294 -9.25 -15.57 17.80
N PRO A 295 -9.12 -15.48 16.47
CA PRO A 295 -7.85 -15.14 15.85
C PRO A 295 -7.43 -13.73 16.27
N PHE A 296 -6.17 -13.57 16.66
CA PHE A 296 -5.64 -12.29 17.13
C PHE A 296 -5.43 -11.29 15.98
N GLY A 297 -5.17 -11.80 14.77
CA GLY A 297 -4.98 -10.98 13.58
C GLY A 297 -5.57 -11.62 12.33
N ASN A 298 -6.00 -10.79 11.40
CA ASN A 298 -6.44 -11.24 10.09
C ASN A 298 -5.22 -11.61 9.23
N SER A 299 -5.20 -12.80 8.62
CA SER A 299 -4.10 -13.29 7.77
C SER A 299 -3.83 -12.43 6.53
N ALA A 300 -4.80 -11.62 6.09
CA ALA A 300 -4.61 -10.65 5.02
C ALA A 300 -3.71 -9.48 5.41
N PHE A 301 -3.76 -9.04 6.68
CA PHE A 301 -3.19 -7.75 7.12
C PHE A 301 -2.19 -7.84 8.27
N ALA A 302 -2.27 -8.89 9.10
CA ALA A 302 -1.41 -9.09 10.26
C ALA A 302 -0.13 -9.85 9.88
N SER A 303 0.90 -9.74 10.71
CA SER A 303 2.14 -10.49 10.53
C SER A 303 1.88 -12.01 10.59
N LYS A 304 2.78 -12.82 10.03
CA LYS A 304 2.66 -14.30 10.04
C LYS A 304 2.49 -14.87 11.45
N PHE A 305 3.10 -14.24 12.44
CA PHE A 305 2.97 -14.63 13.83
C PHE A 305 1.58 -14.26 14.38
N LEU A 306 1.18 -12.99 14.30
CA LEU A 306 -0.08 -12.51 14.87
C LEU A 306 -1.32 -13.10 14.17
N SER A 307 -1.24 -13.37 12.86
CA SER A 307 -2.31 -14.02 12.11
C SER A 307 -2.50 -15.49 12.47
N ARG A 308 -1.48 -16.13 13.06
CA ARG A 308 -1.55 -17.52 13.52
C ARG A 308 -1.89 -17.63 14.99
N THR A 309 -1.60 -16.59 15.79
CA THR A 309 -1.96 -16.53 17.21
C THR A 309 -3.48 -16.40 17.39
N THR A 310 -4.03 -17.14 18.33
CA THR A 310 -5.42 -17.02 18.79
C THR A 310 -5.46 -16.58 20.24
N PHE A 311 -6.42 -15.75 20.58
CA PHE A 311 -6.81 -15.50 21.97
C PHE A 311 -7.89 -16.52 22.36
N SER A 312 -7.66 -17.27 23.42
CA SER A 312 -8.59 -18.28 23.93
C SER A 312 -9.04 -17.95 25.35
N ALA A 313 -10.32 -18.16 25.63
CA ALA A 313 -10.88 -18.02 26.97
C ALA A 313 -11.91 -19.12 27.22
N GLY A 314 -11.94 -19.65 28.43
CA GLY A 314 -12.82 -20.77 28.77
C GLY A 314 -12.71 -21.19 30.22
N VAL A 315 -13.21 -22.40 30.50
CA VAL A 315 -13.24 -22.97 31.84
C VAL A 315 -12.66 -24.38 31.87
N PHE A 316 -12.06 -24.74 32.99
CA PHE A 316 -11.74 -26.14 33.27
C PHE A 316 -13.02 -26.91 33.64
N LEU A 317 -13.11 -28.14 33.18
CA LEU A 317 -14.27 -29.02 33.40
C LEU A 317 -14.30 -29.58 34.82
N LYS A 318 -13.17 -29.52 35.54
CA LYS A 318 -12.99 -30.01 36.91
C LYS A 318 -12.29 -28.96 37.77
N ASN A 319 -12.48 -29.09 39.08
CA ASN A 319 -11.75 -28.31 40.08
C ASN A 319 -10.44 -29.04 40.41
N PHE A 320 -9.45 -28.29 40.89
CA PHE A 320 -8.14 -28.84 41.23
C PHE A 320 -8.03 -29.11 42.72
N SER A 321 -7.05 -29.93 43.09
CA SER A 321 -6.67 -30.14 44.49
C SER A 321 -5.18 -29.79 44.63
N ASN A 322 -4.83 -29.00 45.64
CA ASN A 322 -3.43 -28.72 45.94
C ASN A 322 -2.81 -29.86 46.79
N LEU A 323 -1.49 -29.80 47.01
CA LEU A 323 -0.75 -30.77 47.86
C LEU A 323 -1.26 -30.80 49.31
N GLU A 324 -1.93 -29.75 49.77
CA GLU A 324 -2.55 -29.64 51.11
C GLU A 324 -3.98 -30.22 51.16
N GLY A 325 -4.47 -30.81 50.06
CA GLY A 325 -5.82 -31.40 49.96
C GLY A 325 -6.96 -30.39 49.85
N GLN A 326 -6.66 -29.10 49.66
CA GLN A 326 -7.65 -28.04 49.48
C GLN A 326 -8.16 -28.01 48.04
N THR A 327 -9.49 -27.86 47.87
CA THR A 327 -10.12 -27.74 46.56
C THR A 327 -10.03 -26.32 46.02
N ILE A 328 -9.32 -26.17 44.91
CA ILE A 328 -9.18 -24.92 44.16
C ILE A 328 -10.22 -24.90 43.02
N SER A 329 -11.10 -23.90 43.06
CA SER A 329 -12.13 -23.65 42.04
C SER A 329 -11.87 -22.30 41.35
N GLY A 330 -12.90 -21.71 40.74
CA GLY A 330 -12.82 -20.36 40.17
C GLY A 330 -14.05 -19.52 40.50
N PRO A 331 -13.94 -18.19 40.38
CA PRO A 331 -14.81 -17.24 41.08
C PRO A 331 -16.22 -17.10 40.48
N VAL A 332 -16.41 -17.37 39.19
CA VAL A 332 -17.67 -17.05 38.49
C VAL A 332 -18.60 -18.25 38.39
N LEU A 333 -18.09 -19.41 37.96
CA LEU A 333 -18.89 -20.61 37.67
C LEU A 333 -18.56 -21.78 38.62
N GLY A 334 -17.88 -21.51 39.74
CA GLY A 334 -17.34 -22.57 40.61
C GLY A 334 -16.31 -23.46 39.89
N ARG A 335 -15.75 -22.95 38.78
CA ARG A 335 -14.79 -23.61 37.89
C ARG A 335 -13.63 -22.66 37.59
N PRO A 336 -12.38 -23.15 37.56
CA PRO A 336 -11.23 -22.37 37.12
C PRO A 336 -11.44 -21.77 35.73
N LEU A 337 -11.17 -20.47 35.57
CA LEU A 337 -11.40 -19.73 34.32
C LEU A 337 -10.04 -19.36 33.72
N TYR A 338 -9.76 -19.75 32.49
CA TYR A 338 -8.48 -19.46 31.85
C TYR A 338 -8.61 -18.45 30.72
N VAL A 339 -7.53 -17.72 30.51
CA VAL A 339 -7.31 -16.84 29.36
C VAL A 339 -5.91 -17.13 28.84
N ALA A 340 -5.77 -17.40 27.54
CA ALA A 340 -4.50 -17.80 26.95
C ALA A 340 -4.30 -17.29 25.52
N LEU A 341 -3.05 -17.26 25.12
CA LEU A 341 -2.65 -17.11 23.73
C LEU A 341 -2.26 -18.49 23.20
N GLY A 342 -2.94 -18.91 22.14
CA GLY A 342 -2.73 -20.16 21.44
C GLY A 342 -1.91 -19.97 20.18
N TYR A 343 -0.83 -20.73 20.02
CA TYR A 343 -0.07 -20.81 18.78
C TYR A 343 -0.17 -22.20 18.16
N PRO A 344 -0.43 -22.34 16.85
CA PRO A 344 -0.62 -23.64 16.22
C PRO A 344 0.70 -24.42 16.15
N ILE A 345 0.66 -25.67 16.61
CA ILE A 345 1.71 -26.67 16.37
C ILE A 345 1.38 -27.43 15.07
N LEU A 346 0.10 -27.76 14.89
CA LEU A 346 -0.49 -28.33 13.66
C LEU A 346 -1.76 -27.56 13.31
N ASP A 347 -2.33 -27.78 12.12
CA ASP A 347 -3.51 -27.05 11.64
C ASP A 347 -4.73 -27.15 12.58
N PHE A 348 -4.84 -28.24 13.36
CA PHE A 348 -5.92 -28.47 14.33
C PHE A 348 -5.46 -28.47 15.79
N LEU A 349 -4.15 -28.45 16.06
CA LEU A 349 -3.58 -28.60 17.41
C LEU A 349 -2.79 -27.36 17.80
N ARG A 350 -3.12 -26.75 18.94
CA ARG A 350 -2.46 -25.53 19.44
C ARG A 350 -1.82 -25.74 20.80
N PHE A 351 -0.71 -25.04 21.00
CA PHE A 351 -0.13 -24.79 22.32
C PHE A 351 -0.69 -23.49 22.87
N ASN A 352 -1.32 -23.56 24.03
CA ASN A 352 -1.87 -22.42 24.74
C ASN A 352 -1.00 -22.09 25.95
N ALA A 353 -0.64 -20.82 26.10
CA ALA A 353 0.03 -20.29 27.28
C ALA A 353 -0.68 -19.03 27.75
N GLY A 354 -0.89 -18.92 29.06
CA GLY A 354 -1.62 -17.80 29.62
C GLY A 354 -1.74 -17.89 31.13
N ALA A 355 -2.92 -17.52 31.63
CA ALA A 355 -3.18 -17.50 33.06
C ALA A 355 -4.59 -17.99 33.38
N THR A 356 -4.73 -18.61 34.54
CA THR A 356 -5.99 -19.09 35.10
C THR A 356 -6.31 -18.32 36.37
N VAL A 357 -7.56 -17.88 36.46
CA VAL A 357 -8.14 -17.24 37.63
C VAL A 357 -8.73 -18.32 38.52
N LEU A 358 -8.25 -18.36 39.76
CA LEU A 358 -8.54 -19.39 40.76
C LEU A 358 -9.07 -18.77 42.05
N GLN A 359 -9.80 -19.57 42.83
CA GLN A 359 -10.28 -19.24 44.16
C GLN A 359 -10.25 -20.49 45.06
N ASN A 360 -9.93 -20.33 46.34
CA ASN A 360 -9.99 -21.43 47.30
C ASN A 360 -11.43 -21.69 47.75
N SER A 361 -11.92 -22.92 47.57
CA SER A 361 -13.33 -23.28 47.85
C SER A 361 -13.60 -23.54 49.34
N SER A 362 -12.57 -23.79 50.14
CA SER A 362 -12.70 -24.21 51.55
C SER A 362 -13.28 -23.13 52.48
N THR A 363 -13.45 -21.89 52.00
CA THR A 363 -13.84 -20.73 52.82
C THR A 363 -15.02 -19.91 52.29
N ALA A 364 -15.64 -20.27 51.16
CA ALA A 364 -16.75 -19.51 50.58
C ALA A 364 -17.73 -20.41 49.80
N PRO A 365 -18.82 -20.90 50.44
CA PRO A 365 -19.78 -21.81 49.78
C PRO A 365 -20.60 -21.14 48.66
N SER A 366 -20.80 -19.82 48.72
CA SER A 366 -21.65 -19.07 47.78
C SER A 366 -21.27 -17.58 47.77
N GLY A 367 -20.28 -17.18 46.97
CA GLY A 367 -19.95 -15.76 46.78
C GLY A 367 -18.57 -15.50 46.19
N ILE A 368 -18.44 -14.38 45.46
CA ILE A 368 -17.14 -13.90 44.95
C ILE A 368 -16.42 -13.22 46.12
N ASN A 369 -15.43 -13.91 46.71
CA ASN A 369 -14.53 -13.27 47.67
C ASN A 369 -13.28 -12.77 46.93
N LEU A 370 -13.28 -11.48 46.57
CA LEU A 370 -12.20 -10.83 45.81
C LEU A 370 -10.83 -10.91 46.49
N GLN A 371 -10.78 -11.15 47.81
CA GLN A 371 -9.53 -11.28 48.58
C GLN A 371 -8.88 -12.67 48.43
N GLN A 372 -9.62 -13.64 47.89
CA GLN A 372 -9.18 -15.04 47.72
C GLN A 372 -9.05 -15.44 46.25
N VAL A 373 -9.15 -14.46 45.34
CA VAL A 373 -8.93 -14.66 43.90
C VAL A 373 -7.45 -14.46 43.61
N PHE A 374 -6.83 -15.45 42.97
CA PHE A 374 -5.44 -15.37 42.56
C PHE A 374 -5.26 -15.82 41.11
N LEU A 375 -4.26 -15.24 40.45
CA LEU A 375 -3.89 -15.53 39.07
C LEU A 375 -2.69 -16.49 39.07
N ARG A 376 -2.76 -17.53 38.23
CA ARG A 376 -1.67 -18.50 38.08
C ARG A 376 -1.32 -18.77 36.63
N PRO A 377 -0.02 -18.99 36.32
CA PRO A 377 0.40 -19.39 34.98
C PRO A 377 -0.26 -20.69 34.54
N TYR A 378 -0.63 -20.75 33.26
CA TYR A 378 -1.29 -21.87 32.64
C TYR A 378 -0.63 -22.22 31.31
N VAL A 379 -0.46 -23.52 31.08
CA VAL A 379 -0.03 -24.07 29.79
C VAL A 379 -0.89 -25.28 29.41
N GLY A 380 -1.20 -25.45 28.14
CA GLY A 380 -2.00 -26.58 27.68
C GLY A 380 -2.01 -26.80 26.18
N LEU A 381 -2.54 -27.94 25.77
CA LEU A 381 -2.75 -28.29 24.36
C LEU A 381 -4.25 -28.31 24.06
N SER A 382 -4.69 -27.67 22.97
CA SER A 382 -6.09 -27.70 22.52
C SER A 382 -6.23 -28.21 21.10
N VAL A 383 -7.36 -28.85 20.84
CA VAL A 383 -7.91 -29.08 19.52
C VAL A 383 -8.97 -28.03 19.25
N ASP A 384 -8.89 -27.43 18.07
CA ASP A 384 -9.80 -26.38 17.63
C ASP A 384 -10.84 -26.91 16.64
N VAL A 385 -12.11 -26.63 16.91
CA VAL A 385 -13.24 -26.95 16.04
C VAL A 385 -13.91 -25.65 15.60
N ASN A 386 -13.83 -25.33 14.31
CA ASN A 386 -14.45 -24.13 13.75
C ASN A 386 -15.95 -24.37 13.55
N VAL A 387 -16.77 -23.63 14.29
CA VAL A 387 -18.23 -23.69 14.15
C VAL A 387 -18.72 -22.43 13.45
N TRP A 388 -19.44 -22.64 12.35
CA TRP A 388 -20.14 -21.58 11.64
C TRP A 388 -21.50 -21.34 12.30
N LEU A 389 -21.52 -20.50 13.31
CA LEU A 389 -22.78 -19.99 13.86
C LEU A 389 -23.16 -18.76 13.06
N GLY A 390 -24.32 -18.78 12.39
CA GLY A 390 -24.90 -17.64 11.67
C GLY A 390 -25.39 -16.53 12.62
N LEU A 391 -24.56 -16.12 13.58
CA LEU A 391 -24.83 -15.06 14.53
C LEU A 391 -24.74 -13.71 13.80
N GLY A 392 -25.85 -13.30 13.19
CA GLY A 392 -25.88 -12.07 12.40
C GLY A 392 -27.23 -11.70 11.78
N LYS A 393 -28.35 -12.32 12.18
CA LYS A 393 -29.70 -11.86 11.82
C LYS A 393 -30.45 -11.35 13.05
N ASN A 394 -29.90 -10.33 13.71
CA ASN A 394 -30.73 -9.43 14.51
C ASN A 394 -30.57 -8.03 13.91
N LYS A 395 -31.65 -7.57 13.28
CA LYS A 395 -31.89 -6.14 13.05
C LYS A 395 -31.92 -5.47 14.42
N LEU A 396 -31.07 -4.48 14.64
CA LEU A 396 -31.35 -3.33 15.48
C LEU A 396 -31.14 -2.09 14.61
#